data_AF-A0AAV0Y239-F1
#
_entry.id   AF-A0AAV0Y239-F1
#
_cell.length_a   1.000
_cell.length_b   1.000
_cell.length_c   1.000
_cell.angle_alpha   90.00
_cell.angle_beta   90.00
_cell.angle_gamma   90.00
#
_symmetry.space_group_name_H-M   'P 1'
#
loop_
_entity.id
_entity.type
_entity.pdbx_description
1 polymer ?
#
loop_
_entity_poly.entity_id
_entity_poly.type
_entity_poly.pdbx_seq_one_letter_code
_entity_poly.pdbx_strand_id
1 'polypeptide(L)'
;MFKDKEKKLTPILNELHEIFLNKFTNLQGNFIQNYLQHGNKTTIIIIRNGQTYKEIINRLNVQHTILSIRSYDLHNNGSFYFQITILQTKKIIKQAELGQVHKNGRLVDLIDTHNLTCKQTHSNTYSHDPVTEIHYTKCLFNYINNKAEIPIRNTNSTHEHIT
;
A
#
# COMPACT_ATOMS: atom_id res chain seq x y z
N MET A 1 -5.70 2.74 -30.62
CA MET A 1 -5.35 4.15 -30.89
C MET A 1 -6.05 5.01 -29.85
N PHE A 2 -5.33 5.49 -28.84
CA PHE A 2 -5.90 6.13 -27.65
C PHE A 2 -6.37 7.56 -27.97
N LYS A 3 -7.67 7.73 -28.28
CA LYS A 3 -8.33 9.03 -28.28
C LYS A 3 -8.38 9.57 -26.83
N ASP A 4 -8.31 10.89 -26.67
CA ASP A 4 -8.27 11.64 -25.40
C ASP A 4 -6.93 11.73 -24.64
N LYS A 5 -5.83 11.27 -25.24
CA LYS A 5 -4.50 11.40 -24.62
C LYS A 5 -4.12 12.87 -24.36
N GLU A 6 -4.34 13.77 -25.33
CA GLU A 6 -4.06 15.21 -25.18
C GLU A 6 -4.88 15.87 -24.08
N LYS A 7 -6.18 15.59 -23.99
CA LYS A 7 -7.06 16.18 -22.97
C LYS A 7 -6.65 15.82 -21.53
N LYS A 8 -5.98 14.68 -21.34
CA LYS A 8 -5.44 14.25 -20.05
C LYS A 8 -3.98 14.67 -19.84
N LEU A 9 -3.18 14.71 -20.90
CA LEU A 9 -1.76 15.06 -20.80
C LEU A 9 -1.58 16.55 -20.51
N THR A 10 -2.36 17.43 -21.16
CA THR A 10 -2.17 18.88 -21.05
C THR A 10 -2.38 19.41 -19.63
N PRO A 11 -3.43 19.01 -18.88
CA PRO A 11 -3.57 19.42 -17.47
C PRO A 11 -2.41 18.93 -16.60
N ILE A 12 -1.95 17.69 -16.80
CA ILE A 12 -0.84 17.10 -16.04
C ILE A 12 0.49 17.82 -16.37
N LEU A 13 0.72 18.15 -17.63
CA LEU A 13 1.90 18.88 -18.07
C LEU A 13 1.88 20.32 -17.56
N ASN A 14 0.71 20.97 -17.53
CA ASN A 14 0.56 22.31 -16.96
C ASN A 14 0.77 22.28 -15.44
N GLU A 15 0.21 21.31 -14.73
CA GLU A 15 0.43 21.14 -13.29
C GLU A 15 1.91 20.88 -12.99
N LEU A 16 2.58 20.01 -13.76
CA LEU A 16 4.02 19.80 -13.67
C LEU A 16 4.80 21.08 -13.96
N HIS A 17 4.43 21.84 -14.98
CA HIS A 17 5.07 23.10 -15.37
C HIS A 17 4.96 24.15 -14.26
N GLU A 18 3.77 24.31 -13.68
CA GLU A 18 3.54 25.22 -12.55
C GLU A 18 4.29 24.78 -11.29
N ILE A 19 4.36 23.48 -11.00
CA ILE A 19 5.17 22.93 -9.91
C ILE A 19 6.67 23.24 -10.13
N PHE A 20 7.15 23.08 -11.37
CA PHE A 20 8.54 23.35 -11.73
C PHE A 20 8.90 24.84 -11.69
N LEU A 21 8.00 25.72 -12.13
CA LEU A 21 8.20 27.17 -12.16
C LEU A 21 8.08 27.81 -10.78
N ASN A 22 7.07 27.40 -10.00
CA ASN A 22 6.75 28.09 -8.76
C ASN A 22 7.58 27.60 -7.56
N LYS A 23 8.38 26.53 -7.67
CA LYS A 23 9.18 25.93 -6.57
C LYS A 23 8.41 25.63 -5.26
N PHE A 24 7.10 25.85 -5.21
CA PHE A 24 6.24 25.54 -4.08
C PHE A 24 5.72 24.10 -4.21
N THR A 25 6.62 23.13 -4.11
CA THR A 25 6.19 21.83 -3.62
C THR A 25 6.10 21.95 -2.09
N ASN A 26 4.90 21.85 -1.53
CA ASN A 26 4.72 21.74 -0.09
C ASN A 26 5.23 20.38 0.45
N LEU A 27 5.53 19.42 -0.42
CA LEU A 27 6.24 18.16 -0.12
C LEU A 27 7.77 18.33 -0.04
N GLN A 28 8.26 19.38 0.60
CA GLN A 28 9.67 19.43 0.99
C GLN A 28 9.93 18.41 2.11
N GLY A 29 11.07 17.71 2.06
CA GLY A 29 11.43 16.72 3.08
C GLY A 29 11.31 17.26 4.51
N ASN A 30 11.66 18.52 4.73
CA ASN A 30 11.54 19.20 6.03
C ASN A 30 10.08 19.35 6.48
N PHE A 31 9.16 19.68 5.57
CA PHE A 31 7.73 19.77 5.90
C PHE A 31 7.18 18.41 6.35
N ILE A 32 7.52 17.36 5.61
CA ILE A 32 7.09 15.99 5.92
C ILE A 32 7.68 15.54 7.26
N GLN A 33 8.97 15.78 7.51
CA GLN A 33 9.60 15.44 8.78
C GLN A 33 8.92 16.14 9.96
N ASN A 34 8.67 17.46 9.85
CA ASN A 34 7.99 18.23 10.89
C ASN A 34 6.56 17.72 11.14
N TYR A 35 5.84 17.35 10.08
CA TYR A 35 4.51 16.77 10.20
C TYR A 35 4.55 15.41 10.91
N LEU A 36 5.51 14.54 10.58
CA LEU A 36 5.65 13.22 11.17
C LEU A 36 6.11 13.27 12.64
N GLN A 37 6.83 14.31 13.05
CA GLN A 37 7.30 14.50 14.43
C GLN A 37 6.29 15.24 15.32
N HIS A 38 5.14 15.63 14.77
CA HIS A 38 4.17 16.45 15.49
C HIS A 38 3.53 15.70 16.67
N GLY A 39 3.54 16.32 17.85
CA GLY A 39 2.77 15.87 19.01
C GLY A 39 3.35 14.71 19.81
N ASN A 40 4.66 14.44 19.74
CA ASN A 40 5.37 13.40 20.52
C ASN A 40 4.77 11.99 20.40
N LYS A 41 4.12 11.68 19.27
CA LYS A 41 3.58 10.35 18.99
C LYS A 41 4.57 9.53 18.17
N THR A 42 4.54 8.22 18.36
CA THR A 42 5.22 7.30 17.45
C THR A 42 4.48 7.30 16.12
N THR A 43 5.16 7.76 15.07
CA THR A 43 4.58 7.83 13.73
C THR A 43 4.94 6.60 12.91
N ILE A 44 3.90 5.93 12.41
CA ILE A 44 4.00 4.77 11.52
C ILE A 44 3.43 5.16 10.17
N ILE A 45 4.19 4.91 9.11
CA ILE A 45 3.75 5.17 7.74
C ILE A 45 3.27 3.86 7.14
N ILE A 46 2.06 3.86 6.59
CA ILE A 46 1.49 2.70 5.91
C ILE A 46 1.49 2.98 4.42
N ILE A 47 2.12 2.09 3.65
CA ILE A 47 2.15 2.15 2.20
C ILE A 47 1.62 0.85 1.59
N ARG A 48 1.13 0.92 0.37
CA ARG A 48 0.92 -0.29 -0.44
C ARG A 48 2.25 -0.87 -0.89
N ASN A 49 2.31 -2.20 -0.99
CA ASN A 49 3.45 -2.84 -1.62
C ASN A 49 3.49 -2.47 -3.11
N GLY A 50 4.46 -1.65 -3.48
CA GLY A 50 4.70 -1.22 -4.85
C GLY A 50 6.07 -0.55 -4.96
N GLN A 51 6.69 -0.66 -6.14
CA GLN A 51 8.04 -0.12 -6.35
C GLN A 51 8.05 1.42 -6.28
N THR A 52 7.05 2.07 -6.87
CA THR A 52 6.90 3.53 -6.85
C THR A 52 6.87 4.10 -5.43
N TYR A 53 6.11 3.49 -4.51
CA TYR A 53 6.05 3.96 -3.13
C TYR A 53 7.40 3.80 -2.41
N LYS A 54 8.13 2.71 -2.67
CA LYS A 54 9.48 2.51 -2.11
C LYS A 54 10.45 3.59 -2.58
N GLU A 55 10.40 3.93 -3.87
CA GLU A 55 11.24 4.98 -4.44
C GLU A 55 10.90 6.36 -3.87
N ILE A 56 9.61 6.68 -3.73
CA ILE A 56 9.16 7.93 -3.10
C ILE A 56 9.70 8.03 -1.67
N ILE A 57 9.49 6.98 -0.86
CA ILE A 57 9.97 6.93 0.52
C ILE A 57 11.49 7.12 0.59
N ASN A 58 12.25 6.45 -0.29
CA ASN A 58 13.70 6.58 -0.33
C ASN A 58 14.13 8.01 -0.68
N ARG A 59 13.48 8.64 -1.67
CA ARG A 59 13.76 10.03 -2.08
C ARG A 59 13.44 11.04 -0.99
N LEU A 60 12.37 10.80 -0.23
CA LEU A 60 11.96 11.64 0.89
C LEU A 60 12.84 11.45 2.14
N ASN A 61 13.71 10.43 2.15
CA ASN A 61 14.62 10.11 3.26
C ASN A 61 13.90 10.05 4.62
N VAL A 62 12.76 9.35 4.67
CA VAL A 62 11.92 9.31 5.86
C VAL A 62 12.44 8.29 6.86
N GLN A 63 12.91 8.75 8.03
CA GLN A 63 13.44 7.90 9.10
C GLN A 63 12.35 7.44 10.09
N HIS A 64 11.30 6.78 9.59
CA HIS A 64 10.21 6.25 10.42
C HIS A 64 9.96 4.77 10.15
N THR A 65 9.21 4.10 11.02
CA THR A 65 8.72 2.75 10.75
C THR A 65 7.74 2.78 9.58
N ILE A 66 8.02 1.99 8.55
CA ILE A 66 7.19 1.91 7.35
C ILE A 66 6.65 0.51 7.23
N LEU A 67 5.32 0.42 7.21
CA LEU A 67 4.58 -0.81 7.03
C LEU A 67 4.09 -0.89 5.59
N SER A 68 4.30 -2.05 4.98
CA SER A 68 3.80 -2.36 3.66
C SER A 68 2.63 -3.33 3.77
N ILE A 69 1.49 -2.92 3.22
CA ILE A 69 0.31 -3.77 3.08
C ILE A 69 0.25 -4.43 1.71
N ARG A 70 -0.17 -5.70 1.67
CA ARG A 70 -0.40 -6.44 0.43
C ARG A 70 -1.43 -7.54 0.62
N SER A 71 -2.05 -7.93 -0.49
CA SER A 71 -2.93 -9.09 -0.57
C SER A 71 -2.33 -10.11 -1.51
N TYR A 72 -2.11 -11.33 -1.03
CA TYR A 72 -1.33 -12.32 -1.75
C TYR A 72 -1.83 -13.76 -1.53
N ASP A 73 -1.80 -14.56 -2.58
CA ASP A 73 -2.03 -16.01 -2.51
C ASP A 73 -0.72 -16.72 -2.12
N LEU A 74 -0.63 -17.12 -0.87
CA LEU A 74 0.55 -17.77 -0.29
C LEU A 74 0.76 -19.19 -0.82
N HIS A 75 -0.32 -19.91 -1.11
CA HIS A 75 -0.28 -21.35 -1.40
C HIS A 75 -0.53 -21.67 -2.88
N ASN A 76 -0.76 -20.65 -3.70
CA ASN A 76 -1.07 -20.79 -5.11
C ASN A 76 -2.31 -21.67 -5.34
N ASN A 77 -3.32 -21.49 -4.49
CA ASN A 77 -4.55 -22.29 -4.47
C ASN A 77 -5.82 -21.42 -4.49
N GLY A 78 -5.69 -20.13 -4.79
CA GLY A 78 -6.79 -19.17 -4.79
C GLY A 78 -7.16 -18.62 -3.41
N SER A 79 -6.51 -19.07 -2.33
CA SER A 79 -6.72 -18.54 -0.97
C SER A 79 -5.85 -17.31 -0.75
N PHE A 80 -6.47 -16.13 -0.68
CA PHE A 80 -5.75 -14.88 -0.50
C PHE A 80 -5.67 -14.47 0.96
N TYR A 81 -4.53 -13.87 1.30
CA TYR A 81 -4.25 -13.33 2.62
C TYR A 81 -3.86 -11.87 2.52
N PHE A 82 -4.36 -11.07 3.45
CA PHE A 82 -3.91 -9.71 3.65
C PHE A 82 -2.79 -9.69 4.69
N GLN A 83 -1.67 -9.06 4.38
CA GLN A 83 -0.47 -9.03 5.21
C GLN A 83 -0.01 -7.60 5.47
N ILE A 84 0.38 -7.33 6.71
CA ILE A 84 1.19 -6.17 7.10
C ILE A 84 2.62 -6.64 7.28
N THR A 85 3.57 -6.00 6.60
CA THR A 85 5.00 -6.30 6.69
C THR A 85 5.81 -5.06 7.02
N ILE A 86 6.91 -5.20 7.76
CA ILE A 86 7.90 -4.12 7.88
C ILE A 86 8.60 -3.97 6.53
N LEU A 87 8.59 -2.77 5.95
CA LEU A 87 9.10 -2.56 4.60
C LEU A 87 10.58 -2.93 4.47
N GLN A 88 11.39 -2.58 5.46
CA GLN A 88 12.84 -2.79 5.45
C GLN A 88 13.21 -4.27 5.65
N THR A 89 12.66 -4.92 6.67
CA THR A 89 13.04 -6.28 7.06
C THR A 89 12.21 -7.37 6.38
N LYS A 90 11.11 -7.00 5.72
CA LYS A 90 10.09 -7.92 5.16
C LYS A 90 9.41 -8.80 6.20
N LYS A 91 9.66 -8.60 7.50
CA LYS A 91 9.02 -9.33 8.58
C LYS A 91 7.51 -9.09 8.53
N ILE A 92 6.73 -10.16 8.51
CA ILE A 92 5.27 -10.10 8.64
C ILE A 92 4.94 -9.77 10.10
N ILE A 93 4.15 -8.72 10.31
CA ILE A 93 3.64 -8.32 11.62
C ILE A 93 2.30 -8.98 11.87
N LYS A 94 1.42 -8.94 10.86
CA LYS A 94 0.05 -9.44 10.98
C LYS A 94 -0.44 -9.99 9.64
N GLN A 95 -1.28 -11.02 9.72
CA GLN A 95 -1.91 -11.65 8.58
C GLN A 95 -3.37 -12.00 8.91
N ALA A 96 -4.25 -11.82 7.93
CA ALA A 96 -5.64 -12.25 7.97
C ALA A 96 -6.06 -12.87 6.63
N GLU A 97 -6.95 -13.84 6.67
CA GLU A 97 -7.51 -14.48 5.47
C GLU A 97 -8.56 -13.55 4.83
N LEU A 98 -8.46 -13.39 3.51
CA LEU A 98 -9.45 -12.69 2.69
C LEU A 98 -10.49 -13.63 2.08
N GLY A 99 -10.13 -14.90 1.93
CA GLY A 99 -10.95 -15.95 1.33
C GLY A 99 -10.50 -16.32 -0.08
N GLN A 100 -11.39 -17.00 -0.79
CA GLN A 100 -11.17 -17.50 -2.14
C GLN A 100 -11.48 -16.43 -3.18
N VAL A 101 -10.54 -16.17 -4.09
CA VAL A 101 -10.73 -15.24 -5.21
C VAL A 101 -10.37 -15.97 -6.50
N HIS A 102 -11.33 -16.04 -7.43
CA HIS A 102 -11.07 -16.62 -8.73
C HIS A 102 -10.43 -15.57 -9.65
N LYS A 103 -9.09 -15.53 -9.68
CA LYS A 103 -8.33 -14.66 -10.57
C LYS A 103 -7.02 -15.30 -11.02
N ASN A 104 -6.51 -14.78 -12.14
CA ASN A 104 -5.15 -15.09 -12.57
C ASN A 104 -4.14 -14.26 -11.78
N GLY A 105 -3.09 -14.91 -11.30
CA GLY A 105 -1.99 -14.29 -10.58
C GLY A 105 -2.18 -14.25 -9.06
N ARG A 106 -1.07 -13.99 -8.36
CA ARG A 106 -0.99 -14.15 -6.90
C ARG A 106 -1.22 -12.86 -6.11
N LEU A 107 -1.45 -11.72 -6.78
CA LEU A 107 -1.66 -10.42 -6.12
C LEU A 107 -3.10 -9.94 -6.33
N VAL A 108 -3.69 -9.39 -5.27
CA VAL A 108 -4.99 -8.68 -5.34
C VAL A 108 -4.73 -7.20 -5.16
N ASP A 109 -5.37 -6.37 -5.97
CA ASP A 109 -5.21 -4.92 -5.86
C ASP A 109 -5.98 -4.35 -4.65
N LEU A 110 -5.86 -3.05 -4.42
CA LEU A 110 -6.45 -2.39 -3.25
C LEU A 110 -7.97 -2.40 -3.31
N ILE A 111 -8.54 -2.18 -4.48
CA ILE A 111 -9.98 -2.04 -4.67
C ILE A 111 -10.62 -3.41 -4.47
N ASP A 112 -10.09 -4.43 -5.13
CA ASP A 112 -10.53 -5.80 -4.95
C ASP A 112 -10.38 -6.25 -3.50
N THR A 113 -9.24 -5.96 -2.86
CA THR A 113 -9.04 -6.29 -1.43
C THR A 113 -10.05 -5.57 -0.55
N HIS A 114 -10.31 -4.29 -0.82
CA HIS A 114 -11.28 -3.50 -0.09
C HIS A 114 -12.69 -4.07 -0.26
N ASN A 115 -13.10 -4.39 -1.48
CA ASN A 115 -14.41 -4.99 -1.78
C ASN A 115 -14.61 -6.35 -1.09
N LEU A 116 -13.54 -7.13 -0.89
CA LEU A 116 -13.59 -8.41 -0.18
C LEU A 116 -13.74 -8.24 1.34
N THR A 117 -13.37 -7.09 1.90
CA THR A 117 -13.26 -6.89 3.35
C THR A 117 -14.28 -5.91 3.91
N CYS A 118 -14.71 -4.94 3.11
CA CYS A 118 -15.64 -3.88 3.48
C CYS A 118 -16.90 -3.97 2.63
N LYS A 119 -18.06 -4.10 3.29
CA LYS A 119 -19.38 -4.11 2.63
C LYS A 119 -19.99 -2.71 2.48
N GLN A 120 -19.32 -1.68 2.99
CA GLN A 120 -19.80 -0.31 2.90
C GLN A 120 -19.47 0.27 1.52
N THR A 121 -20.45 0.92 0.92
CA THR A 121 -20.21 1.77 -0.25
C THR A 121 -19.50 3.04 0.21
N HIS A 122 -18.24 3.19 -0.15
CA HIS A 122 -17.58 4.50 -0.08
C HIS A 122 -17.93 5.29 -1.35
N SER A 123 -18.20 6.60 -1.22
CA SER A 123 -18.49 7.42 -2.40
C SER A 123 -17.22 7.56 -3.22
N ASN A 124 -17.17 6.87 -4.35
CA ASN A 124 -15.98 6.85 -5.19
C ASN A 124 -16.17 7.88 -6.29
N THR A 125 -15.37 8.95 -6.28
CA THR A 125 -15.37 9.90 -7.40
C THR A 125 -14.54 9.33 -8.55
N TYR A 126 -13.39 8.70 -8.27
CA TYR A 126 -12.51 8.05 -9.25
C TYR A 126 -11.66 6.92 -8.65
N SER A 127 -11.54 5.78 -9.33
CA SER A 127 -10.83 4.56 -8.89
C SER A 127 -9.29 4.68 -8.78
N HIS A 128 -8.71 5.81 -9.18
CA HIS A 128 -7.27 6.10 -9.07
C HIS A 128 -6.96 7.45 -8.41
N ASP A 129 -7.93 7.98 -7.67
CA ASP A 129 -7.74 9.19 -6.88
C ASP A 129 -6.92 8.87 -5.60
N PRO A 130 -5.81 9.59 -5.33
CA PRO A 130 -5.01 9.40 -4.11
C PRO A 130 -5.81 9.48 -2.82
N VAL A 131 -6.86 10.33 -2.76
CA VAL A 131 -7.71 10.45 -1.56
C VAL A 131 -8.50 9.16 -1.34
N THR A 132 -9.06 8.59 -2.41
CA THR A 132 -9.73 7.30 -2.38
C THR A 132 -8.78 6.17 -1.96
N GLU A 133 -7.53 6.15 -2.47
CA GLU A 133 -6.53 5.16 -2.04
C GLU A 133 -6.20 5.24 -0.54
N ILE A 134 -6.12 6.45 0.03
CA ILE A 134 -5.92 6.66 1.48
C ILE A 134 -7.10 6.09 2.27
N HIS A 135 -8.33 6.31 1.81
CA HIS A 135 -9.54 5.79 2.47
C HIS A 135 -9.56 4.26 2.50
N TYR A 136 -9.29 3.61 1.37
CA TYR A 136 -9.22 2.14 1.32
C TYR A 136 -8.09 1.59 2.16
N THR A 137 -6.91 2.22 2.11
CA THR A 137 -5.76 1.82 2.95
C THR A 137 -6.10 1.88 4.44
N LYS A 138 -6.78 2.94 4.88
CA LYS A 138 -7.24 3.10 6.27
C LYS A 138 -8.28 2.04 6.64
N CYS A 139 -9.25 1.80 5.76
CA CYS A 139 -10.29 0.79 5.96
C CYS A 139 -9.67 -0.62 6.12
N LEU A 140 -8.76 -0.99 5.22
CA LEU A 140 -8.04 -2.26 5.26
C LEU A 140 -7.16 -2.42 6.50
N PHE A 141 -6.47 -1.35 6.90
CA PHE A 141 -5.68 -1.36 8.13
C PHE A 141 -6.57 -1.60 9.36
N ASN A 142 -7.72 -0.94 9.44
CA ASN A 142 -8.68 -1.18 10.52
C ASN A 142 -9.25 -2.60 10.48
N TYR A 143 -9.57 -3.11 9.29
CA TYR A 143 -10.05 -4.48 9.09
C TYR A 143 -9.06 -5.49 9.70
N ILE A 144 -7.79 -5.43 9.31
CA ILE A 144 -6.80 -6.40 9.80
C ILE A 144 -6.49 -6.20 11.28
N ASN A 145 -6.52 -4.97 11.78
CA ASN A 145 -6.32 -4.72 13.20
C ASN A 145 -7.41 -5.41 14.04
N ASN A 146 -8.64 -5.43 13.55
CA ASN A 146 -9.80 -6.05 14.22
C ASN A 146 -9.94 -7.57 13.98
N LYS A 147 -9.09 -8.18 13.14
CA LYS A 147 -9.09 -9.62 12.89
C LYS A 147 -8.15 -10.37 13.84
N ALA A 148 -8.53 -11.61 14.15
CA ALA A 148 -7.65 -12.55 14.85
C ALA A 148 -6.41 -12.85 14.00
N GLU A 149 -5.26 -12.98 14.66
CA GLU A 149 -3.99 -13.29 13.99
C GLU A 149 -3.96 -14.74 13.52
N ILE A 150 -3.53 -14.95 12.26
CA ILE A 150 -3.26 -16.27 11.73
C ILE A 150 -1.77 -16.59 11.95
N PRO A 151 -1.41 -17.79 12.45
CA PRO A 151 -0.02 -18.18 12.64
C PRO A 151 0.80 -18.04 11.35
N ILE A 152 1.89 -17.28 11.42
CA ILE A 152 2.84 -17.13 10.32
C ILE A 152 3.71 -18.39 10.29
N ARG A 153 3.43 -19.32 9.38
CA ARG A 153 4.29 -20.49 9.18
C ARG A 153 5.61 -20.02 8.56
N ASN A 154 6.73 -20.23 9.25
CA ASN A 154 8.06 -20.03 8.69
C ASN A 154 8.28 -21.03 7.55
N THR A 155 8.51 -20.55 6.33
CA THR A 155 8.82 -21.41 5.17
C THR A 155 10.29 -21.84 5.14
N ASN A 156 11.01 -21.78 6.26
CA ASN A 156 12.40 -22.22 6.36
C ASN A 156 12.48 -23.54 7.14
N SER A 157 12.02 -24.63 6.54
CA SER A 157 12.39 -25.99 6.99
C SER A 157 12.19 -26.97 5.84
N THR A 158 13.29 -27.32 5.16
CA THR A 158 13.75 -28.69 4.83
C THR A 158 14.81 -28.61 3.72
N HIS A 159 16.06 -28.38 4.10
CA HIS A 159 17.18 -29.11 3.50
C HIS A 159 17.64 -30.07 4.59
N GLU A 160 16.93 -31.18 4.74
CA GLU A 160 17.50 -32.34 5.42
C GLU A 160 18.53 -32.96 4.47
N HIS A 161 19.78 -32.92 4.91
CA HIS A 161 20.87 -33.68 4.33
C HIS A 161 20.51 -35.16 4.36
N ILE A 162 20.27 -35.74 3.18
CA ILE A 162 20.37 -37.19 3.01
C ILE A 162 21.87 -37.50 3.09
N THR A 163 22.22 -38.24 4.14
CA THR A 163 23.55 -38.84 4.34
C THR A 163 23.60 -40.14 3.58
#